data_AF-A0A542DU76-F1
#
_entry.id   AF-A0A542DU76-F1
#
_cell.length_a   1.000
_cell.length_b   1.000
_cell.length_c   1.000
_cell.angle_alpha   90.00
_cell.angle_beta   90.00
_cell.angle_gamma   90.00
#
_symmetry.space_group_name_H-M   'P 1'
#
loop_
_entity.id
_entity.type
_entity.pdbx_description
1 polymer ?
#
loop_
_entity_poly.entity_id
_entity_poly.type
_entity_poly.pdbx_seq_one_letter_code
_entity_poly.pdbx_strand_id
1 'polypeptide(L)'
;MGALRALAAGVLVLALASGCHDASNSANKTAGDGSSTSAPPGGTASRPGDDAWRIPDRLVARPNELAGYADHVSVRSGEPFRLFVTSPEHAFTVRAFRIGWYGGAGAKLIWTSPEIPGPTQPQPILTKDRMVTAINWSPTTTVQTRDWPAGSYLLLLRASNGKETYVPIVIRSGSARGAVLIVSGVNTDQAYNGWGGYDLYVGAHKHSHDQRSLMVTFDRPYGYNPARGVLHDNLPLVQLAERSGVPLAYATSVDLQADPGLLNGARAIVFGGHDEYWSLPMRQAVTRARDAGTNLAFLGANSIYRRIRYAADPHGPNRIIVDYKDAGLDPIHNAPDTTVNWRQNPYPNPENSLVGMLYECHPAKGAFTVRDPNFFLFAGTGAKAGSAYPGLVGNEADRAYPIAGTPADLQVVAHSPTTCDKRHTFSDATYYTAKSGAGVFATGTIEWVRALQGPDPEYGVGPASVAFAQKVTLNLFTALAAGPMGRTHPAIGNLAAVHDLATTATGTGGPIGQSPGPSSD
;
A
#
# COMPACT_ATOMS: atom_id res chain seq x y z
N MET A 1 -36.94 9.19 46.63
CA MET A 1 -36.11 9.06 47.85
C MET A 1 -36.63 7.87 48.64
N GLY A 2 -35.80 6.86 48.97
CA GLY A 2 -36.09 5.74 49.91
C GLY A 2 -37.26 4.80 49.56
N ALA A 3 -37.34 3.55 50.05
CA ALA A 3 -36.37 2.61 50.64
C ALA A 3 -36.94 1.18 50.44
N LEU A 4 -36.23 0.16 49.94
CA LEU A 4 -35.16 -0.71 50.52
C LEU A 4 -35.65 -1.94 51.35
N ARG A 5 -35.15 -3.15 50.99
CA ARG A 5 -35.23 -4.50 51.66
C ARG A 5 -36.52 -5.33 51.37
N ALA A 6 -36.54 -6.64 51.02
CA ALA A 6 -35.70 -7.87 51.23
C ALA A 6 -36.14 -8.73 52.47
N LEU A 7 -36.00 -10.08 52.57
CA LEU A 7 -35.31 -11.12 51.76
C LEU A 7 -35.82 -12.56 52.08
N ALA A 8 -35.91 -13.47 51.09
CA ALA A 8 -35.89 -14.97 51.19
C ALA A 8 -35.68 -15.59 49.78
N ALA A 9 -35.16 -16.81 49.47
CA ALA A 9 -34.60 -17.99 50.18
C ALA A 9 -35.47 -19.29 50.23
N GLY A 10 -34.91 -20.45 49.80
CA GLY A 10 -35.52 -21.80 49.88
C GLY A 10 -34.83 -22.89 49.01
N VAL A 11 -34.79 -24.15 49.48
CA VAL A 11 -33.85 -25.24 49.06
C VAL A 11 -34.54 -26.61 49.25
N LEU A 12 -34.33 -27.71 48.49
CA LEU A 12 -33.64 -28.07 47.23
C LEU A 12 -34.05 -29.55 46.86
N VAL A 13 -33.37 -30.23 45.91
CA VAL A 13 -33.37 -31.71 45.64
C VAL A 13 -34.59 -32.23 44.83
N LEU A 14 -34.59 -33.32 44.03
CA LEU A 14 -33.68 -33.94 43.01
C LEU A 14 -34.01 -35.47 42.90
N ALA A 15 -34.51 -35.93 41.73
CA ALA A 15 -34.69 -37.34 41.30
C ALA A 15 -35.33 -37.40 39.89
N LEU A 16 -35.38 -38.52 39.13
CA LEU A 16 -34.36 -39.51 38.69
C LEU A 16 -35.02 -40.52 37.71
N ALA A 17 -34.29 -41.03 36.71
CA ALA A 17 -34.68 -42.12 35.77
C ALA A 17 -35.90 -41.83 34.83
N SER A 18 -36.15 -42.51 33.70
CA SER A 18 -35.56 -43.71 33.04
C SER A 18 -35.51 -43.53 31.50
N GLY A 19 -34.88 -44.47 30.75
CA GLY A 19 -35.02 -44.58 29.28
C GLY A 19 -36.36 -45.20 28.82
N CYS A 20 -36.59 -45.55 27.54
CA CYS A 20 -35.63 -45.82 26.44
C CYS A 20 -36.23 -45.63 25.01
N HIS A 21 -35.33 -45.69 24.00
CA HIS A 21 -35.50 -46.05 22.58
C HIS A 21 -36.25 -45.14 21.58
N ASP A 22 -35.45 -44.61 20.63
CA ASP A 22 -35.62 -44.56 19.16
C ASP A 22 -36.95 -44.04 18.55
N ALA A 23 -36.98 -43.03 17.67
CA ALA A 23 -36.11 -42.88 16.49
C ALA A 23 -36.20 -41.49 15.78
N SER A 24 -35.33 -41.31 14.79
CA SER A 24 -35.38 -40.38 13.62
C SER A 24 -34.68 -38.99 13.68
N ASN A 25 -33.80 -38.81 12.69
CA ASN A 25 -33.29 -37.58 12.06
C ASN A 25 -33.16 -36.26 12.85
N SER A 26 -31.92 -35.94 13.23
CA SER A 26 -31.36 -34.57 13.20
C SER A 26 -29.84 -34.62 13.09
N ALA A 27 -29.31 -34.71 11.86
CA ALA A 27 -27.86 -34.70 11.61
C ALA A 27 -27.28 -33.30 11.84
N ASN A 28 -26.68 -33.09 13.02
CA ASN A 28 -26.19 -31.79 13.46
C ASN A 28 -25.03 -31.29 12.59
N LYS A 29 -25.06 -30.00 12.19
CA LYS A 29 -24.11 -29.41 11.23
C LYS A 29 -23.16 -28.41 11.90
N THR A 30 -21.88 -28.56 11.52
CA THR A 30 -20.85 -27.50 11.46
C THR A 30 -20.55 -26.70 12.73
N ALA A 31 -19.49 -27.12 13.44
CA ALA A 31 -18.46 -26.22 13.95
C ALA A 31 -17.10 -26.92 13.79
N GLY A 32 -16.47 -26.77 12.61
CA GLY A 32 -15.15 -27.33 12.32
C GLY A 32 -14.12 -26.21 12.23
N ASP A 33 -13.09 -26.25 13.07
CA ASP A 33 -12.03 -25.23 13.10
C ASP A 33 -11.20 -25.26 11.81
N GLY A 34 -11.41 -24.26 10.95
CA GLY A 34 -10.75 -24.11 9.65
C GLY A 34 -9.30 -23.61 9.75
N SER A 35 -8.46 -24.27 10.54
CA SER A 35 -7.04 -23.92 10.68
C SER A 35 -6.23 -24.34 9.44
N SER A 36 -6.22 -23.51 8.40
CA SER A 36 -5.47 -23.71 7.15
C SER A 36 -4.03 -23.17 7.19
N THR A 37 -3.33 -23.33 8.33
CA THR A 37 -1.94 -22.89 8.51
C THR A 37 -0.92 -23.84 7.88
N SER A 38 -0.86 -23.92 6.54
CA SER A 38 0.31 -24.45 5.82
C SER A 38 0.33 -24.06 4.33
N ALA A 39 1.06 -23.00 4.00
CA ALA A 39 1.76 -23.00 2.72
C ALA A 39 2.94 -23.99 2.84
N PRO A 40 3.13 -24.95 1.91
CA PRO A 40 4.23 -25.90 2.00
C PRO A 40 5.60 -25.19 1.84
N PRO A 41 6.69 -25.70 2.43
CA PRO A 41 8.05 -25.19 2.24
C PRO A 41 8.55 -25.52 0.83
N GLY A 42 8.03 -24.78 -0.15
CA GLY A 42 8.20 -24.97 -1.59
C GLY A 42 7.55 -23.80 -2.31
N GLY A 43 8.13 -22.61 -2.12
CA GLY A 43 7.53 -21.33 -2.48
C GLY A 43 7.22 -21.14 -3.97
N THR A 44 6.38 -20.15 -4.27
CA THR A 44 6.03 -19.73 -5.64
C THR A 44 7.25 -19.47 -6.53
N ALA A 45 8.35 -19.05 -5.91
CA ALA A 45 9.64 -18.73 -6.54
C ALA A 45 10.20 -19.80 -7.49
N SER A 46 9.94 -21.09 -7.27
CA SER A 46 10.46 -22.20 -8.11
C SER A 46 9.54 -22.64 -9.25
N ARG A 47 8.36 -22.03 -9.39
CA ARG A 47 7.39 -22.37 -10.43
C ARG A 47 7.68 -21.54 -11.69
N PRO A 48 7.55 -22.10 -12.91
CA PRO A 48 7.58 -21.29 -14.11
C PRO A 48 6.41 -20.29 -14.09
N GLY A 49 6.69 -19.09 -14.59
CA GLY A 49 5.72 -18.04 -14.83
C GLY A 49 5.58 -17.75 -16.32
N ASP A 50 4.87 -16.67 -16.61
CA ASP A 50 4.52 -16.23 -17.96
C ASP A 50 5.06 -14.81 -18.19
N ASP A 51 5.31 -14.43 -19.44
CA ASP A 51 5.68 -13.06 -19.85
C ASP A 51 4.52 -12.31 -20.53
N ALA A 52 3.59 -13.06 -21.14
CA ALA A 52 2.39 -12.60 -21.85
C ALA A 52 1.34 -11.87 -20.98
N TRP A 53 1.69 -11.47 -19.77
CA TRP A 53 0.97 -10.49 -18.96
C TRP A 53 1.33 -9.05 -19.32
N ARG A 54 2.49 -8.80 -19.95
CA ARG A 54 2.94 -7.45 -20.32
C ARG A 54 2.21 -6.96 -21.56
N ILE A 55 1.39 -5.92 -21.41
CA ILE A 55 0.79 -5.18 -22.53
C ILE A 55 1.85 -4.26 -23.16
N PRO A 56 2.14 -4.37 -24.48
CA PRO A 56 2.97 -3.41 -25.20
C PRO A 56 2.19 -2.13 -25.50
N ASP A 57 2.83 -0.95 -25.42
CA ASP A 57 2.20 0.39 -25.54
C ASP A 57 1.16 0.52 -26.67
N ARG A 58 1.48 0.01 -27.88
CA ARG A 58 0.58 0.03 -29.05
C ARG A 58 -0.76 -0.69 -28.82
N LEU A 59 -0.78 -1.71 -27.95
CA LEU A 59 -1.96 -2.48 -27.60
C LEU A 59 -2.72 -1.90 -26.41
N VAL A 60 -2.14 -0.97 -25.64
CA VAL A 60 -2.85 -0.29 -24.53
C VAL A 60 -4.12 0.36 -25.06
N ALA A 61 -5.25 0.06 -24.44
CA ALA A 61 -6.54 0.61 -24.78
C ALA A 61 -6.69 2.06 -24.32
N ARG A 62 -7.30 2.90 -25.16
CA ARG A 62 -7.85 4.19 -24.72
C ARG A 62 -9.12 3.94 -23.89
N PRO A 63 -9.50 4.87 -22.98
CA PRO A 63 -10.67 4.71 -22.11
C PRO A 63 -12.02 4.42 -22.81
N ASN A 64 -12.13 4.71 -24.11
CA ASN A 64 -13.30 4.46 -24.94
C ASN A 64 -13.19 3.21 -25.84
N GLU A 65 -12.04 2.53 -25.87
CA GLU A 65 -11.83 1.28 -26.63
C GLU A 65 -12.08 0.05 -25.76
N LEU A 66 -11.50 0.02 -24.56
CA LEU A 66 -11.67 -1.03 -23.56
C LEU A 66 -11.28 -0.48 -22.19
N ALA A 67 -12.18 -0.53 -21.21
CA ALA A 67 -11.92 -0.12 -19.84
C ALA A 67 -12.75 -0.94 -18.85
N GLY A 68 -12.26 -1.14 -17.63
CA GLY A 68 -13.02 -1.82 -16.59
C GLY A 68 -12.48 -1.63 -15.18
N TYR A 69 -13.27 -2.07 -14.20
CA TYR A 69 -12.94 -2.06 -12.78
C TYR A 69 -13.60 -3.24 -12.04
N ALA A 70 -13.26 -3.40 -10.75
CA ALA A 70 -13.87 -4.38 -9.85
C ALA A 70 -14.57 -3.67 -8.67
N ASP A 71 -15.67 -4.27 -8.17
CA ASP A 71 -16.34 -3.82 -6.94
C ASP A 71 -15.53 -4.10 -5.66
N HIS A 72 -14.36 -4.71 -5.79
CA HIS A 72 -13.41 -4.94 -4.70
C HIS A 72 -11.98 -4.65 -5.14
N VAL A 73 -11.22 -3.90 -4.33
CA VAL A 73 -9.75 -3.80 -4.48
C VAL A 73 -9.03 -5.01 -3.90
N SER A 74 -9.68 -5.72 -2.97
CA SER A 74 -9.21 -6.97 -2.41
C SER A 74 -10.34 -7.89 -1.99
N VAL A 75 -10.08 -9.20 -2.11
CA VAL A 75 -10.96 -10.30 -1.67
C VAL A 75 -10.08 -11.43 -1.14
N ARG A 76 -10.58 -12.31 -0.27
CA ARG A 76 -9.85 -13.53 0.13
C ARG A 76 -9.94 -14.58 -0.98
N SER A 77 -9.06 -15.59 -0.93
CA SER A 77 -9.18 -16.77 -1.80
C SER A 77 -10.54 -17.44 -1.59
N GLY A 78 -11.30 -17.64 -2.67
CA GLY A 78 -12.67 -18.16 -2.66
C GLY A 78 -13.78 -17.10 -2.53
N GLU A 79 -13.48 -15.86 -2.12
CA GLU A 79 -14.44 -14.74 -2.14
C GLU A 79 -14.53 -14.19 -3.58
N PRO A 80 -15.70 -14.23 -4.25
CA PRO A 80 -15.85 -13.74 -5.62
C PRO A 80 -15.96 -12.21 -5.68
N PHE A 81 -15.71 -11.64 -6.86
CA PHE A 81 -15.93 -10.22 -7.16
C PHE A 81 -16.57 -10.04 -8.55
N ARG A 82 -17.22 -8.90 -8.78
CA ARG A 82 -17.82 -8.54 -10.07
C ARG A 82 -16.87 -7.66 -10.86
N LEU A 83 -16.77 -7.92 -12.17
CA LEU A 83 -16.09 -7.05 -13.13
C LEU A 83 -17.12 -6.21 -13.86
N PHE A 84 -16.83 -4.92 -13.98
CA PHE A 84 -17.59 -3.92 -14.72
C PHE A 84 -16.71 -3.47 -15.87
N VAL A 85 -17.07 -3.83 -17.09
CA VAL A 85 -16.26 -3.60 -18.30
C VAL A 85 -17.10 -2.86 -19.33
N THR A 86 -16.50 -1.92 -20.05
CA THR A 86 -17.00 -1.40 -21.32
C THR A 86 -16.04 -1.82 -22.43
N SER A 87 -16.57 -2.38 -23.51
CA SER A 87 -15.81 -2.88 -24.67
C SER A 87 -16.69 -2.77 -25.92
N PRO A 88 -16.95 -1.55 -26.43
CA PRO A 88 -17.87 -1.33 -27.53
C PRO A 88 -17.50 -2.16 -28.77
N GLU A 89 -18.50 -2.76 -29.42
CA GLU A 89 -18.38 -3.53 -30.67
C GLU A 89 -17.43 -4.75 -30.64
N HIS A 90 -16.82 -5.06 -29.49
CA HIS A 90 -15.79 -6.09 -29.37
C HIS A 90 -15.99 -6.97 -28.15
N ALA A 91 -16.22 -8.27 -28.37
CA ALA A 91 -16.07 -9.28 -27.33
C ALA A 91 -14.64 -9.29 -26.76
N PHE A 92 -14.50 -9.74 -25.51
CA PHE A 92 -13.23 -9.69 -24.79
C PHE A 92 -13.00 -10.95 -23.93
N THR A 93 -11.75 -11.14 -23.53
CA THR A 93 -11.33 -12.17 -22.56
C THR A 93 -10.64 -11.53 -21.36
N VAL A 94 -10.64 -12.24 -20.23
CA VAL A 94 -9.93 -11.87 -19.00
C VAL A 94 -8.87 -12.93 -18.71
N ARG A 95 -7.62 -12.50 -18.54
CA ARG A 95 -6.50 -13.35 -18.11
C ARG A 95 -5.99 -12.85 -16.76
N ALA A 96 -6.15 -13.66 -15.71
CA ALA A 96 -5.74 -13.32 -14.35
C ALA A 96 -4.32 -13.78 -14.07
N PHE A 97 -3.40 -12.83 -13.93
CA PHE A 97 -2.00 -13.08 -13.61
C PHE A 97 -1.71 -12.72 -12.15
N ARG A 98 -1.24 -13.69 -11.36
CA ARG A 98 -0.69 -13.41 -10.01
C ARG A 98 0.74 -12.89 -10.18
N ILE A 99 1.02 -11.72 -9.63
CA ILE A 99 2.37 -11.12 -9.58
C ILE A 99 3.25 -11.89 -8.57
N GLY A 100 4.53 -12.06 -8.86
CA GLY A 100 5.46 -12.85 -8.04
C GLY A 100 6.78 -13.16 -8.75
N TRP A 101 7.71 -13.86 -8.09
CA TRP A 101 9.06 -14.08 -8.65
C TRP A 101 9.05 -14.98 -9.90
N TYR A 102 8.53 -16.20 -9.77
CA TYR A 102 8.42 -17.21 -10.83
C TYR A 102 9.64 -17.34 -11.74
N GLY A 103 10.82 -17.54 -11.15
CA GLY A 103 12.10 -17.65 -11.89
C GLY A 103 12.57 -16.36 -12.61
N GLY A 104 11.92 -15.21 -12.38
CA GLY A 104 12.20 -13.94 -13.05
C GLY A 104 11.15 -13.52 -14.10
N ALA A 105 10.09 -14.31 -14.31
CA ALA A 105 9.01 -13.96 -15.25
C ALA A 105 8.13 -12.78 -14.75
N GLY A 106 8.08 -12.55 -13.43
CA GLY A 106 7.37 -11.44 -12.79
C GLY A 106 5.87 -11.68 -12.54
N ALA A 107 5.25 -12.63 -13.25
CA ALA A 107 3.90 -13.09 -12.97
C ALA A 107 3.68 -14.55 -13.42
N LYS A 108 2.53 -15.12 -13.04
CA LYS A 108 2.03 -16.40 -13.55
C LYS A 108 0.53 -16.31 -13.84
N LEU A 109 0.10 -16.89 -14.96
CA LEU A 109 -1.30 -17.08 -15.31
C LEU A 109 -1.97 -18.08 -14.33
N ILE A 110 -3.02 -17.63 -13.66
CA ILE A 110 -3.82 -18.43 -12.72
C ILE A 110 -5.15 -18.85 -13.34
N TRP A 111 -5.77 -18.00 -14.17
CA TRP A 111 -7.09 -18.23 -14.75
C TRP A 111 -7.30 -17.46 -16.05
N THR A 112 -8.12 -18.00 -16.95
CA THR A 112 -8.58 -17.35 -18.18
C THR A 112 -10.09 -17.54 -18.31
N SER A 113 -10.82 -16.48 -18.68
CA SER A 113 -12.26 -16.55 -18.94
C SER A 113 -12.57 -17.22 -20.29
N PRO A 114 -13.82 -17.68 -20.52
CA PRO A 114 -14.34 -17.76 -21.88
C PRO A 114 -14.37 -16.35 -22.53
N GLU A 115 -14.67 -16.28 -23.83
CA GLU A 115 -14.99 -15.00 -24.47
C GLU A 115 -16.31 -14.45 -23.90
N ILE A 116 -16.34 -13.14 -23.63
CA ILE A 116 -17.44 -12.40 -23.03
C ILE A 116 -17.90 -11.32 -24.02
N PRO A 117 -19.19 -11.21 -24.36
CA PRO A 117 -19.70 -10.11 -25.17
C PRO A 117 -19.38 -8.75 -24.53
N GLY A 118 -18.77 -7.85 -25.29
CA GLY A 118 -18.42 -6.51 -24.82
C GLY A 118 -19.65 -5.60 -24.80
N PRO A 119 -20.09 -5.09 -23.63
CA PRO A 119 -21.18 -4.13 -23.57
C PRO A 119 -20.63 -2.72 -23.81
N THR A 120 -21.48 -1.85 -24.37
CA THR A 120 -21.29 -0.40 -24.26
C THR A 120 -21.96 0.07 -22.96
N GLN A 121 -21.15 0.44 -21.97
CA GLN A 121 -21.65 0.96 -20.70
C GLN A 121 -22.08 2.45 -20.82
N PRO A 122 -22.91 2.96 -19.89
CA PRO A 122 -23.25 4.38 -19.83
C PRO A 122 -22.03 5.30 -19.65
N GLN A 123 -22.18 6.57 -20.03
CA GLN A 123 -21.19 7.60 -19.69
C GLN A 123 -21.08 7.76 -18.16
N PRO A 124 -19.88 7.99 -17.60
CA PRO A 124 -19.70 8.15 -16.17
C PRO A 124 -20.36 9.43 -15.65
N ILE A 125 -20.65 9.44 -14.35
CA ILE A 125 -21.26 10.57 -13.64
C ILE A 125 -20.14 11.43 -13.03
N LEU A 126 -20.17 12.73 -13.30
CA LEU A 126 -19.40 13.75 -12.57
C LEU A 126 -20.29 14.31 -11.44
N THR A 127 -19.85 14.20 -10.18
CA THR A 127 -20.60 14.72 -9.03
C THR A 127 -20.32 16.20 -8.76
N LYS A 128 -21.14 16.83 -7.90
CA LYS A 128 -20.89 18.20 -7.40
C LYS A 128 -19.50 18.36 -6.74
N ASP A 129 -19.00 17.30 -6.13
CA ASP A 129 -17.70 17.23 -5.43
C ASP A 129 -16.55 16.92 -6.41
N ARG A 130 -16.86 16.99 -7.73
CA ARG A 130 -16.00 16.76 -8.90
C ARG A 130 -15.45 15.33 -9.01
N MET A 131 -15.99 14.39 -8.24
CA MET A 131 -15.69 12.97 -8.38
C MET A 131 -16.28 12.44 -9.69
N VAL A 132 -15.46 11.78 -10.51
CA VAL A 132 -15.97 10.97 -11.63
C VAL A 132 -16.17 9.53 -11.16
N THR A 133 -17.35 8.97 -11.39
CA THR A 133 -17.71 7.58 -11.04
C THR A 133 -18.38 6.85 -12.21
N ALA A 134 -18.09 5.55 -12.32
CA ALA A 134 -18.72 4.62 -13.23
C ALA A 134 -19.75 3.70 -12.53
N ILE A 135 -20.19 4.04 -11.30
CA ILE A 135 -21.14 3.23 -10.51
C ILE A 135 -22.52 3.01 -11.18
N ASN A 136 -22.80 3.73 -12.26
CA ASN A 136 -23.96 3.50 -13.14
C ASN A 136 -23.76 2.39 -14.20
N TRP A 137 -22.59 1.73 -14.21
CA TRP A 137 -22.31 0.59 -15.08
C TRP A 137 -22.96 -0.69 -14.54
N SER A 138 -23.45 -1.53 -15.45
CA SER A 138 -23.97 -2.85 -15.10
C SER A 138 -22.83 -3.86 -14.92
N PRO A 139 -22.88 -4.76 -13.92
CA PRO A 139 -21.91 -5.85 -13.79
C PRO A 139 -21.84 -6.69 -15.07
N THR A 140 -20.64 -6.92 -15.60
CA THR A 140 -20.42 -7.64 -16.86
C THR A 140 -20.17 -9.13 -16.63
N THR A 141 -19.46 -9.49 -15.56
CA THR A 141 -19.23 -10.89 -15.17
C THR A 141 -18.85 -10.99 -13.68
N THR A 142 -18.84 -12.21 -13.12
CA THR A 142 -18.38 -12.50 -11.76
C THR A 142 -17.18 -13.46 -11.81
N VAL A 143 -16.04 -13.04 -11.27
CA VAL A 143 -14.83 -13.85 -11.20
C VAL A 143 -14.85 -14.70 -9.93
N GLN A 144 -14.50 -15.98 -10.07
CA GLN A 144 -14.42 -16.95 -8.96
C GLN A 144 -12.95 -17.16 -8.60
N THR A 145 -12.57 -16.84 -7.37
CA THR A 145 -11.18 -16.84 -6.87
C THR A 145 -10.80 -18.12 -6.10
N ARG A 146 -11.52 -19.22 -6.34
CA ARG A 146 -11.28 -20.49 -5.63
C ARG A 146 -9.86 -20.98 -5.91
N ASP A 147 -9.16 -21.36 -4.86
CA ASP A 147 -7.77 -21.85 -4.90
C ASP A 147 -6.73 -20.84 -5.46
N TRP A 148 -7.10 -19.56 -5.64
CA TRP A 148 -6.17 -18.50 -6.03
C TRP A 148 -5.23 -18.15 -4.87
N PRO A 149 -3.90 -18.32 -4.98
CA PRO A 149 -2.98 -18.01 -3.89
C PRO A 149 -2.99 -16.51 -3.54
N ALA A 150 -2.84 -16.17 -2.27
CA ALA A 150 -2.73 -14.77 -1.83
C ALA A 150 -1.58 -14.03 -2.56
N GLY A 151 -1.79 -12.77 -2.90
CA GLY A 151 -0.87 -11.99 -3.74
C GLY A 151 -1.56 -10.81 -4.44
N SER A 152 -0.77 -9.94 -5.06
CA SER A 152 -1.27 -8.92 -6.00
C SER A 152 -1.51 -9.57 -7.38
N TYR A 153 -2.57 -9.16 -8.07
CA TYR A 153 -2.97 -9.68 -9.38
C TYR A 153 -3.20 -8.56 -10.38
N LEU A 154 -2.90 -8.84 -11.64
CA LEU A 154 -3.39 -8.07 -12.79
C LEU A 154 -4.37 -8.92 -13.58
N LEU A 155 -5.60 -8.44 -13.71
CA LEU A 155 -6.60 -9.00 -14.62
C LEU A 155 -6.43 -8.28 -15.95
N LEU A 156 -5.71 -8.91 -16.88
CA LEU A 156 -5.55 -8.39 -18.23
C LEU A 156 -6.85 -8.64 -19.00
N LEU A 157 -7.56 -7.56 -19.33
CA LEU A 157 -8.68 -7.56 -20.27
C LEU A 157 -8.11 -7.46 -21.70
N ARG A 158 -8.58 -8.29 -22.63
CA ARG A 158 -8.19 -8.25 -24.05
C ARG A 158 -9.42 -8.31 -24.95
N ALA A 159 -9.68 -7.23 -25.68
CA ALA A 159 -10.72 -7.18 -26.71
C ALA A 159 -10.30 -7.92 -28.00
N SER A 160 -11.28 -8.36 -28.79
CA SER A 160 -11.07 -9.12 -30.03
C SER A 160 -10.33 -8.33 -31.11
N ASN A 161 -10.36 -6.99 -31.07
CA ASN A 161 -9.53 -6.10 -31.90
C ASN A 161 -8.03 -6.06 -31.48
N GLY A 162 -7.66 -6.76 -30.40
CA GLY A 162 -6.30 -6.83 -29.88
C GLY A 162 -5.91 -5.73 -28.88
N LYS A 163 -6.82 -4.82 -28.51
CA LYS A 163 -6.59 -3.85 -27.44
C LYS A 163 -6.66 -4.50 -26.06
N GLU A 164 -5.78 -4.06 -25.16
CA GLU A 164 -5.59 -4.63 -23.82
C GLU A 164 -5.55 -3.54 -22.74
N THR A 165 -6.02 -3.88 -21.54
CA THR A 165 -5.90 -3.05 -20.33
C THR A 165 -5.86 -3.92 -19.08
N TYR A 166 -5.51 -3.36 -17.92
CA TYR A 166 -5.49 -4.07 -16.64
C TYR A 166 -6.65 -3.64 -15.73
N VAL A 167 -7.12 -4.58 -14.91
CA VAL A 167 -7.80 -4.29 -13.63
C VAL A 167 -6.95 -4.90 -12.50
N PRO A 168 -6.35 -4.10 -11.61
CA PRO A 168 -5.60 -4.62 -10.47
C PRO A 168 -6.53 -5.10 -9.35
N ILE A 169 -6.17 -6.17 -8.67
CA ILE A 169 -6.84 -6.67 -7.46
C ILE A 169 -5.84 -7.40 -6.55
N VAL A 170 -6.06 -7.40 -5.23
CA VAL A 170 -5.26 -8.19 -4.27
C VAL A 170 -6.08 -9.37 -3.74
N ILE A 171 -5.59 -10.60 -3.92
CA ILE A 171 -6.10 -11.73 -3.15
C ILE A 171 -5.44 -11.66 -1.77
N ARG A 172 -6.17 -11.13 -0.79
CA ARG A 172 -5.65 -10.82 0.54
C ARG A 172 -5.49 -12.06 1.41
N SER A 173 -4.51 -12.01 2.31
CA SER A 173 -4.28 -13.04 3.32
C SER A 173 -5.34 -12.97 4.42
N GLY A 174 -5.76 -14.12 4.95
CA GLY A 174 -6.71 -14.19 6.07
C GLY A 174 -6.16 -13.68 7.41
N SER A 175 -4.83 -13.67 7.56
CA SER A 175 -4.10 -13.06 8.68
C SER A 175 -2.65 -12.79 8.24
N ALA A 176 -1.98 -11.83 8.86
CA ALA A 176 -0.54 -11.60 8.71
C ALA A 176 0.32 -12.35 9.75
N ARG A 177 -0.28 -13.13 10.66
CA ARG A 177 0.41 -13.77 11.80
C ARG A 177 1.63 -14.58 11.35
N GLY A 178 2.80 -14.25 11.91
CA GLY A 178 4.06 -14.94 11.62
C GLY A 178 4.70 -14.61 10.27
N ALA A 179 4.07 -13.76 9.45
CA ALA A 179 4.53 -13.38 8.12
C ALA A 179 4.97 -11.90 8.02
N VAL A 180 5.67 -11.58 6.94
CA VAL A 180 5.92 -10.21 6.49
C VAL A 180 4.76 -9.79 5.59
N LEU A 181 3.97 -8.78 6.03
CA LEU A 181 2.83 -8.26 5.28
C LEU A 181 3.28 -7.22 4.26
N ILE A 182 3.00 -7.44 2.98
CA ILE A 182 3.12 -6.43 1.92
C ILE A 182 1.77 -5.73 1.78
N VAL A 183 1.78 -4.40 1.82
CA VAL A 183 0.58 -3.57 1.65
C VAL A 183 0.63 -2.85 0.31
N SER A 184 -0.35 -3.11 -0.56
CA SER A 184 -0.51 -2.36 -1.81
C SER A 184 -1.23 -1.04 -1.56
N GLY A 185 -0.57 0.05 -1.95
CA GLY A 185 -0.96 1.45 -1.76
C GLY A 185 -2.15 1.94 -2.61
N VAL A 186 -3.23 1.15 -2.67
CA VAL A 186 -4.38 1.37 -3.59
C VAL A 186 -5.08 2.73 -3.41
N ASN A 187 -4.90 3.37 -2.25
CA ASN A 187 -5.39 4.73 -2.03
C ASN A 187 -4.64 5.74 -2.92
N THR A 188 -3.32 5.61 -3.00
CA THR A 188 -2.45 6.41 -3.87
C THR A 188 -2.74 6.11 -5.34
N ASP A 189 -2.96 4.82 -5.69
CA ASP A 189 -3.38 4.44 -7.05
C ASP A 189 -4.66 5.16 -7.50
N GLN A 190 -5.69 5.28 -6.63
CA GLN A 190 -6.91 6.04 -6.97
C GLN A 190 -6.75 7.56 -6.86
N ALA A 191 -5.91 8.06 -5.95
CA ALA A 191 -5.65 9.49 -5.80
C ALA A 191 -5.04 10.12 -7.06
N TYR A 192 -4.19 9.36 -7.77
CA TYR A 192 -3.58 9.73 -9.05
C TYR A 192 -4.29 9.14 -10.29
N ASN A 193 -5.46 8.51 -10.12
CA ASN A 193 -6.19 7.93 -11.24
C ASN A 193 -6.98 9.00 -12.01
N GLY A 194 -6.36 9.60 -13.03
CA GLY A 194 -6.99 10.57 -13.93
C GLY A 194 -8.06 10.01 -14.89
N TRP A 195 -8.64 8.82 -14.66
CA TRP A 195 -9.73 8.30 -15.49
C TRP A 195 -10.96 9.20 -15.43
N GLY A 196 -11.50 9.53 -16.61
CA GLY A 196 -12.57 10.53 -16.76
C GLY A 196 -12.11 11.98 -16.65
N GLY A 197 -10.79 12.22 -16.55
CA GLY A 197 -10.21 13.57 -16.54
C GLY A 197 -10.25 14.29 -15.19
N TYR A 198 -10.44 13.57 -14.07
CA TYR A 198 -10.42 14.14 -12.73
C TYR A 198 -9.77 13.18 -11.71
N ASP A 199 -8.91 13.71 -10.84
CA ASP A 199 -8.28 12.99 -9.74
C ASP A 199 -8.04 13.94 -8.54
N LEU A 200 -7.30 13.52 -7.49
CA LEU A 200 -7.06 14.36 -6.30
C LEU A 200 -5.96 15.42 -6.50
N TYR A 201 -5.44 15.60 -7.72
CA TYR A 201 -4.46 16.63 -8.08
C TYR A 201 -4.92 17.54 -9.21
N VAL A 202 -5.72 17.05 -10.17
CA VAL A 202 -6.05 17.76 -11.41
C VAL A 202 -7.54 17.64 -11.75
N GLY A 203 -8.13 18.73 -12.26
CA GLY A 203 -9.45 18.71 -12.91
C GLY A 203 -9.37 18.39 -14.41
N ALA A 204 -10.42 18.75 -15.15
CA ALA A 204 -10.61 18.42 -16.58
C ALA A 204 -9.45 18.76 -17.54
N HIS A 205 -8.51 19.62 -17.14
CA HIS A 205 -7.39 20.10 -17.94
C HIS A 205 -6.09 20.06 -17.12
N LYS A 206 -4.96 19.79 -17.78
CA LYS A 206 -3.65 19.83 -17.10
C LYS A 206 -3.46 21.19 -16.41
N HIS A 207 -2.96 21.15 -15.18
CA HIS A 207 -2.72 22.30 -14.29
C HIS A 207 -3.98 22.97 -13.68
N SER A 208 -5.21 22.44 -13.85
CA SER A 208 -6.37 22.94 -13.10
C SER A 208 -6.47 22.34 -11.69
N HIS A 209 -5.45 22.62 -10.86
CA HIS A 209 -5.32 22.13 -9.48
C HIS A 209 -6.43 22.67 -8.55
N ASP A 210 -6.95 23.86 -8.85
CA ASP A 210 -8.14 24.46 -8.22
C ASP A 210 -9.45 23.73 -8.58
N GLN A 211 -9.45 22.97 -9.68
CA GLN A 211 -10.60 22.23 -10.24
C GLN A 211 -10.52 20.70 -10.03
N ARG A 212 -9.52 20.22 -9.28
CA ARG A 212 -9.38 18.81 -8.89
C ARG A 212 -10.60 18.24 -8.16
N SER A 213 -10.66 16.92 -8.09
CA SER A 213 -11.60 16.18 -7.23
C SER A 213 -11.40 16.51 -5.75
N LEU A 214 -12.51 16.56 -5.00
CA LEU A 214 -12.51 16.53 -3.54
C LEU A 214 -12.74 15.10 -3.00
N MET A 215 -13.19 14.20 -3.87
CA MET A 215 -13.40 12.78 -3.58
C MET A 215 -13.07 11.92 -4.82
N VAL A 216 -12.55 10.72 -4.64
CA VAL A 216 -12.37 9.72 -5.71
C VAL A 216 -12.94 8.38 -5.28
N THR A 217 -13.42 7.57 -6.22
CA THR A 217 -14.02 6.26 -5.94
C THR A 217 -13.19 5.12 -6.53
N PHE A 218 -13.29 3.93 -5.93
CA PHE A 218 -12.83 2.68 -6.54
C PHE A 218 -13.77 2.15 -7.64
N ASP A 219 -15.00 2.70 -7.75
CA ASP A 219 -15.99 2.36 -8.76
C ASP A 219 -15.79 3.17 -10.05
N ARG A 220 -14.57 3.06 -10.59
CA ARG A 220 -14.16 3.60 -11.89
C ARG A 220 -12.92 2.87 -12.42
N PRO A 221 -12.76 2.69 -13.74
CA PRO A 221 -11.52 2.17 -14.33
C PRO A 221 -10.28 3.01 -14.01
N TYR A 222 -9.09 2.44 -14.27
CA TYR A 222 -7.83 3.17 -14.20
C TYR A 222 -7.44 3.78 -15.56
N GLY A 223 -6.97 5.04 -15.55
CA GLY A 223 -6.68 5.82 -16.75
C GLY A 223 -5.19 5.92 -17.09
N TYR A 224 -4.89 6.12 -18.38
CA TYR A 224 -3.57 6.35 -18.99
C TYR A 224 -2.52 5.24 -18.81
N ASN A 225 -2.19 4.85 -17.57
CA ASN A 225 -1.38 3.68 -17.25
C ASN A 225 -2.17 2.85 -16.21
N PRO A 226 -2.97 1.87 -16.64
CA PRO A 226 -4.06 1.28 -15.84
C PRO A 226 -3.61 0.41 -14.65
N ALA A 227 -2.30 0.29 -14.42
CA ALA A 227 -1.74 -0.40 -13.26
C ALA A 227 -0.45 0.26 -12.74
N ARG A 228 -0.26 1.59 -12.91
CA ARG A 228 1.02 2.28 -12.66
C ARG A 228 1.66 1.92 -11.30
N GLY A 229 0.99 2.15 -10.17
CA GLY A 229 1.59 1.88 -8.86
C GLY A 229 1.80 0.39 -8.60
N VAL A 230 0.97 -0.49 -9.18
CA VAL A 230 1.22 -1.94 -9.15
C VAL A 230 2.48 -2.31 -9.93
N LEU A 231 2.71 -1.70 -11.11
CA LEU A 231 3.83 -2.02 -12.01
C LEU A 231 5.17 -1.40 -11.59
N HIS A 232 5.17 -0.16 -11.11
CA HIS A 232 6.41 0.55 -10.78
C HIS A 232 6.72 0.51 -9.27
N ASP A 233 5.69 0.65 -8.44
CA ASP A 233 5.86 0.96 -7.01
C ASP A 233 5.56 -0.26 -6.10
N ASN A 234 5.13 -1.41 -6.67
CA ASN A 234 4.88 -2.67 -5.95
C ASN A 234 5.51 -3.92 -6.61
N LEU A 235 5.38 -4.11 -7.93
CA LEU A 235 5.83 -5.31 -8.66
C LEU A 235 7.30 -5.69 -8.40
N PRO A 236 8.28 -4.75 -8.44
CA PRO A 236 9.69 -5.11 -8.23
C PRO A 236 9.94 -5.57 -6.78
N LEU A 237 9.24 -4.94 -5.82
CA LEU A 237 9.26 -5.31 -4.41
C LEU A 237 8.65 -6.71 -4.19
N VAL A 238 7.48 -6.99 -4.77
CA VAL A 238 6.81 -8.31 -4.64
C VAL A 238 7.65 -9.44 -5.24
N GLN A 239 8.29 -9.20 -6.40
CA GLN A 239 9.22 -10.16 -7.00
C GLN A 239 10.40 -10.47 -6.07
N LEU A 240 11.03 -9.44 -5.50
CA LEU A 240 12.21 -9.63 -4.65
C LEU A 240 11.85 -10.22 -3.27
N ALA A 241 10.68 -9.87 -2.74
CA ALA A 241 10.10 -10.46 -1.54
C ALA A 241 9.89 -11.96 -1.71
N GLU A 242 9.24 -12.40 -2.79
CA GLU A 242 9.05 -13.84 -3.05
C GLU A 242 10.38 -14.58 -3.28
N ARG A 243 11.34 -13.92 -3.94
CA ARG A 243 12.70 -14.45 -4.14
C ARG A 243 13.45 -14.65 -2.81
N SER A 244 13.12 -13.90 -1.75
CA SER A 244 13.72 -14.08 -0.43
C SER A 244 13.28 -15.37 0.29
N GLY A 245 12.15 -15.98 -0.12
CA GLY A 245 11.64 -17.22 0.45
C GLY A 245 11.03 -17.12 1.86
N VAL A 246 10.94 -15.92 2.45
CA VAL A 246 10.31 -15.72 3.77
C VAL A 246 8.78 -15.87 3.70
N PRO A 247 8.09 -16.18 4.82
CA PRO A 247 6.63 -16.20 4.84
C PRO A 247 6.06 -14.81 4.56
N LEU A 248 5.28 -14.68 3.48
CA LEU A 248 4.62 -13.43 3.07
C LEU A 248 3.11 -13.46 3.32
N ALA A 249 2.56 -12.28 3.59
CA ALA A 249 1.13 -12.00 3.56
C ALA A 249 0.87 -10.77 2.66
N TYR A 250 -0.36 -10.61 2.17
CA TYR A 250 -0.74 -9.51 1.26
C TYR A 250 -2.05 -8.86 1.69
N ALA A 251 -2.10 -7.53 1.58
CA ALA A 251 -3.28 -6.71 1.87
C ALA A 251 -3.25 -5.38 1.08
N THR A 252 -4.31 -4.60 1.17
CA THR A 252 -4.38 -3.22 0.63
C THR A 252 -4.46 -2.18 1.74
N SER A 253 -4.27 -0.90 1.40
CA SER A 253 -4.58 0.23 2.28
C SER A 253 -6.01 0.18 2.85
N VAL A 254 -6.98 -0.30 2.05
CA VAL A 254 -8.39 -0.47 2.47
C VAL A 254 -8.56 -1.60 3.49
N ASP A 255 -7.76 -2.66 3.42
CA ASP A 255 -7.77 -3.74 4.41
C ASP A 255 -7.28 -3.26 5.78
N LEU A 256 -6.28 -2.36 5.82
CA LEU A 256 -5.81 -1.74 7.08
C LEU A 256 -6.86 -0.84 7.74
N GLN A 257 -7.78 -0.28 6.95
CA GLN A 257 -8.95 0.45 7.41
C GLN A 257 -10.07 -0.50 7.90
N ALA A 258 -10.31 -1.60 7.17
CA ALA A 258 -11.46 -2.48 7.36
C ALA A 258 -11.26 -3.56 8.43
N ASP A 259 -10.03 -4.07 8.63
CA ASP A 259 -9.72 -5.13 9.58
C ASP A 259 -8.59 -4.71 10.54
N PRO A 260 -8.93 -4.09 11.69
CA PRO A 260 -7.95 -3.76 12.74
C PRO A 260 -7.24 -4.97 13.35
N GLY A 261 -7.73 -6.19 13.11
CA GLY A 261 -7.16 -7.44 13.61
C GLY A 261 -6.15 -8.10 12.67
N LEU A 262 -6.12 -7.70 11.39
CA LEU A 262 -5.27 -8.26 10.34
C LEU A 262 -3.78 -8.32 10.71
N LEU A 263 -3.31 -7.28 11.41
CA LEU A 263 -1.90 -7.09 11.80
C LEU A 263 -1.47 -7.92 13.02
N ASN A 264 -2.39 -8.63 13.69
CA ASN A 264 -2.13 -9.27 14.97
C ASN A 264 -1.07 -10.39 14.89
N GLY A 265 0.13 -10.10 15.40
CA GLY A 265 1.25 -11.04 15.41
C GLY A 265 1.99 -11.14 14.07
N ALA A 266 1.86 -10.14 13.19
CA ALA A 266 2.73 -9.99 12.03
C ALA A 266 4.20 -9.87 12.45
N ARG A 267 5.12 -10.32 11.60
CA ARG A 267 6.57 -10.11 11.80
C ARG A 267 6.97 -8.70 11.35
N ALA A 268 6.37 -8.25 10.24
CA ALA A 268 6.60 -6.93 9.68
C ALA A 268 5.42 -6.45 8.83
N ILE A 269 5.39 -5.16 8.56
CA ILE A 269 4.56 -4.52 7.54
C ILE A 269 5.48 -3.73 6.60
N VAL A 270 5.30 -3.92 5.29
CA VAL A 270 6.14 -3.33 4.23
C VAL A 270 5.25 -2.51 3.29
N PHE A 271 5.63 -1.26 3.10
CA PHE A 271 5.00 -0.31 2.18
C PHE A 271 5.91 -0.10 0.96
N GLY A 272 5.28 0.06 -0.21
CA GLY A 272 5.94 0.16 -1.51
C GLY A 272 6.65 1.49 -1.77
N GLY A 273 6.88 1.80 -3.07
CA GLY A 273 7.59 3.00 -3.49
C GLY A 273 6.85 4.32 -3.21
N HIS A 274 5.52 4.31 -3.11
CA HIS A 274 4.71 5.50 -2.84
C HIS A 274 3.40 5.10 -2.14
N ASP A 275 3.20 5.52 -0.89
CA ASP A 275 1.97 5.24 -0.11
C ASP A 275 1.56 6.48 0.71
N GLU A 276 1.10 7.50 -0.03
CA GLU A 276 0.88 8.86 0.46
C GLU A 276 -0.44 9.02 1.25
N TYR A 277 -1.48 8.30 0.85
CA TYR A 277 -2.88 8.56 1.23
C TYR A 277 -3.38 7.66 2.37
N TRP A 278 -3.34 8.15 3.61
CA TRP A 278 -3.60 7.36 4.83
C TRP A 278 -4.78 7.87 5.66
N SER A 279 -5.66 6.94 6.09
CA SER A 279 -6.73 7.26 7.04
C SER A 279 -6.23 7.26 8.49
N LEU A 280 -7.01 7.90 9.39
CA LEU A 280 -6.71 7.87 10.81
C LEU A 280 -6.75 6.44 11.41
N PRO A 281 -7.76 5.59 11.15
CA PRO A 281 -7.75 4.20 11.60
C PRO A 281 -6.56 3.38 11.07
N MET A 282 -6.18 3.53 9.79
CA MET A 282 -5.00 2.88 9.21
C MET A 282 -3.72 3.21 10.00
N ARG A 283 -3.45 4.52 10.19
CA ARG A 283 -2.25 4.97 10.91
C ARG A 283 -2.24 4.51 12.35
N GLN A 284 -3.39 4.49 13.02
CA GLN A 284 -3.51 3.94 14.37
C GLN A 284 -3.26 2.42 14.42
N ALA A 285 -3.76 1.65 13.45
CA ALA A 285 -3.54 0.20 13.39
C ALA A 285 -2.05 -0.14 13.21
N VAL A 286 -1.37 0.52 12.28
CA VAL A 286 0.07 0.34 12.03
C VAL A 286 0.92 0.80 13.23
N THR A 287 0.58 1.94 13.85
CA THR A 287 1.23 2.39 15.10
C THR A 287 1.09 1.36 16.21
N ARG A 288 -0.13 0.82 16.46
CA ARG A 288 -0.36 -0.24 17.45
C ARG A 288 0.42 -1.52 17.14
N ALA A 289 0.54 -1.89 15.86
CA ALA A 289 1.32 -3.06 15.45
C ALA A 289 2.82 -2.89 15.76
N ARG A 290 3.40 -1.71 15.47
CA ARG A 290 4.77 -1.34 15.86
C ARG A 290 4.96 -1.42 17.37
N ASP A 291 4.04 -0.83 18.12
CA ASP A 291 4.11 -0.74 19.58
C ASP A 291 3.84 -2.11 20.26
N ALA A 292 3.30 -3.09 19.53
CA ALA A 292 3.21 -4.50 19.90
C ALA A 292 4.42 -5.37 19.46
N GLY A 293 5.36 -4.83 18.70
CA GLY A 293 6.60 -5.52 18.28
C GLY A 293 6.70 -5.87 16.78
N THR A 294 5.74 -5.47 15.96
CA THR A 294 5.77 -5.67 14.50
C THR A 294 6.75 -4.70 13.86
N ASN A 295 7.71 -5.17 13.05
CA ASN A 295 8.61 -4.26 12.33
C ASN A 295 7.87 -3.45 11.26
N LEU A 296 8.40 -2.27 10.90
CA LEU A 296 7.91 -1.51 9.74
C LEU A 296 9.03 -1.30 8.72
N ALA A 297 8.69 -1.32 7.44
CA ALA A 297 9.57 -0.92 6.35
C ALA A 297 8.82 0.00 5.38
N PHE A 298 9.35 1.21 5.19
CA PHE A 298 8.88 2.17 4.19
C PHE A 298 9.93 2.23 3.08
N LEU A 299 9.64 1.63 1.93
CA LEU A 299 10.63 1.50 0.84
C LEU A 299 10.49 2.58 -0.24
N GLY A 300 9.75 3.64 0.08
CA GLY A 300 9.48 4.79 -0.77
C GLY A 300 9.89 6.12 -0.14
N ALA A 301 9.30 7.18 -0.68
CA ALA A 301 9.20 8.50 -0.06
C ALA A 301 7.71 8.90 0.06
N ASN A 302 7.45 10.11 0.55
CA ASN A 302 6.14 10.75 0.61
C ASN A 302 5.08 9.88 1.32
N SER A 303 5.53 9.06 2.27
CA SER A 303 4.66 8.09 2.96
C SER A 303 3.89 8.77 4.08
N ILE A 304 2.58 8.50 4.18
CA ILE A 304 1.70 9.08 5.20
C ILE A 304 1.62 10.63 5.14
N TYR A 305 1.78 11.25 3.96
CA TYR A 305 1.71 12.71 3.82
C TYR A 305 0.27 13.26 3.81
N ARG A 306 -0.69 12.59 3.14
CA ARG A 306 -2.09 13.04 3.07
C ARG A 306 -2.98 12.29 4.05
N ARG A 307 -3.83 13.02 4.78
CA ARG A 307 -4.86 12.43 5.63
C ARG A 307 -6.17 12.31 4.85
N ILE A 308 -6.64 11.09 4.65
CA ILE A 308 -7.93 10.82 4.02
C ILE A 308 -9.01 10.45 5.04
N ARG A 309 -10.26 10.58 4.61
CA ARG A 309 -11.37 9.77 5.14
C ARG A 309 -11.88 8.82 4.07
N TYR A 310 -12.65 7.83 4.52
CA TYR A 310 -13.40 6.94 3.64
C TYR A 310 -14.90 7.22 3.78
N ALA A 311 -15.63 7.08 2.68
CA ALA A 311 -17.09 7.06 2.65
C ALA A 311 -17.61 5.77 1.99
N ALA A 312 -18.89 5.49 2.20
CA ALA A 312 -19.61 4.35 1.65
C ALA A 312 -20.46 4.77 0.44
N ASP A 313 -20.77 3.81 -0.42
CA ASP A 313 -21.71 3.95 -1.53
C ASP A 313 -22.51 2.62 -1.70
N PRO A 314 -23.40 2.49 -2.71
CA PRO A 314 -24.18 1.27 -2.93
C PRO A 314 -23.40 -0.04 -3.13
N HIS A 315 -22.08 0.01 -3.39
CA HIS A 315 -21.22 -1.18 -3.44
C HIS A 315 -20.54 -1.51 -2.11
N GLY A 316 -20.60 -0.62 -1.11
CA GLY A 316 -20.24 -0.93 0.28
C GLY A 316 -19.48 0.17 1.02
N PRO A 317 -18.91 -0.16 2.20
CA PRO A 317 -18.04 0.75 2.94
C PRO A 317 -16.67 0.91 2.26
N ASN A 318 -16.02 2.05 2.50
CA ASN A 318 -14.68 2.37 2.01
C ASN A 318 -14.52 2.36 0.47
N ARG A 319 -15.61 2.58 -0.28
CA ARG A 319 -15.61 2.68 -1.76
C ARG A 319 -15.20 4.06 -2.27
N ILE A 320 -15.38 5.10 -1.45
CA ILE A 320 -14.98 6.48 -1.76
C ILE A 320 -13.85 6.92 -0.81
N ILE A 321 -12.81 7.52 -1.37
CA ILE A 321 -11.77 8.29 -0.67
C ILE A 321 -12.17 9.76 -0.70
N VAL A 322 -12.08 10.43 0.45
CA VAL A 322 -12.37 11.85 0.63
C VAL A 322 -11.07 12.58 0.99
N ASP A 323 -10.71 13.61 0.23
CA ASP A 323 -9.58 14.50 0.52
C ASP A 323 -9.83 15.93 0.00
N TYR A 324 -10.22 16.81 0.92
CA TYR A 324 -10.38 18.23 0.63
C TYR A 324 -9.05 18.98 0.54
N LYS A 325 -7.92 18.43 1.01
CA LYS A 325 -6.60 19.07 1.21
C LYS A 325 -6.59 20.42 1.97
N ASP A 326 -7.76 20.90 2.41
CA ASP A 326 -7.99 22.22 2.98
C ASP A 326 -9.06 22.12 4.09
N ALA A 327 -8.71 22.52 5.30
CA ALA A 327 -9.58 22.47 6.48
C ALA A 327 -10.74 23.49 6.44
N GLY A 328 -10.66 24.50 5.58
CA GLY A 328 -11.74 25.46 5.30
C GLY A 328 -12.78 24.93 4.31
N LEU A 329 -12.40 23.98 3.44
CA LEU A 329 -13.32 23.29 2.53
C LEU A 329 -13.93 22.01 3.14
N ASP A 330 -13.22 21.39 4.08
CA ASP A 330 -13.62 20.13 4.71
C ASP A 330 -14.78 20.30 5.73
N PRO A 331 -15.99 19.79 5.46
CA PRO A 331 -17.17 19.98 6.32
C PRO A 331 -17.07 19.34 7.71
N ILE A 332 -16.05 18.51 7.97
CA ILE A 332 -15.79 17.93 9.30
C ILE A 332 -15.03 18.89 10.22
N HIS A 333 -14.47 19.99 9.69
CA HIS A 333 -13.88 21.16 10.37
C HIS A 333 -13.31 20.94 11.80
N ASN A 334 -11.98 21.01 11.93
CA ASN A 334 -11.30 20.95 13.24
C ASN A 334 -11.53 19.62 13.99
N ALA A 335 -11.23 18.50 13.31
CA ALA A 335 -11.22 17.16 13.88
C ALA A 335 -9.89 16.41 13.59
N PRO A 336 -9.56 15.35 14.35
CA PRO A 336 -8.37 14.51 14.11
C PRO A 336 -8.30 13.86 12.72
N ASP A 337 -9.45 13.73 12.04
CA ASP A 337 -9.61 13.19 10.69
C ASP A 337 -10.04 14.26 9.65
N THR A 338 -9.86 15.56 9.96
CA THR A 338 -9.88 16.61 8.93
C THR A 338 -8.81 16.32 7.86
N THR A 339 -9.20 16.39 6.59
CA THR A 339 -8.39 16.00 5.42
C THR A 339 -7.49 17.14 4.97
N VAL A 340 -6.25 17.07 5.41
CA VAL A 340 -5.12 17.98 5.17
C VAL A 340 -3.84 17.14 5.18
N ASN A 341 -2.67 17.74 4.97
CA ASN A 341 -1.42 17.00 5.14
C ASN A 341 -1.24 16.63 6.62
N TRP A 342 -0.67 15.46 6.91
CA TRP A 342 -0.59 14.93 8.28
C TRP A 342 0.15 15.84 9.27
N ARG A 343 1.10 16.64 8.79
CA ARG A 343 1.84 17.66 9.56
C ARG A 343 1.11 19.00 9.77
N GLN A 344 -0.04 19.25 9.13
CA GLN A 344 -0.75 20.54 9.16
C GLN A 344 -1.79 20.64 10.29
N ASN A 345 -2.18 21.87 10.60
CA ASN A 345 -3.38 22.16 11.39
C ASN A 345 -4.64 21.68 10.63
N PRO A 346 -5.72 21.28 11.33
CA PRO A 346 -6.01 21.52 12.75
C PRO A 346 -5.34 20.55 13.75
N TYR A 347 -4.99 19.33 13.33
CA TYR A 347 -4.42 18.30 14.21
C TYR A 347 -3.08 17.81 13.64
N PRO A 348 -1.96 18.51 13.87
CA PRO A 348 -0.66 18.12 13.36
C PRO A 348 -0.15 16.84 14.05
N ASN A 349 -0.04 15.77 13.27
CA ASN A 349 0.62 14.52 13.64
C ASN A 349 1.60 14.17 12.51
N PRO A 350 2.77 14.84 12.46
CA PRO A 350 3.73 14.71 11.36
C PRO A 350 4.27 13.29 11.19
N GLU A 351 4.74 13.00 9.98
CA GLU A 351 5.11 11.67 9.48
C GLU A 351 6.29 11.06 10.24
N ASN A 352 7.20 11.90 10.74
CA ASN A 352 8.36 11.52 11.53
C ASN A 352 8.00 10.72 12.81
N SER A 353 6.79 10.88 13.37
CA SER A 353 6.34 10.11 14.55
C SER A 353 6.10 8.61 14.29
N LEU A 354 6.09 8.19 13.01
CA LEU A 354 5.98 6.80 12.61
C LEU A 354 7.07 6.37 11.60
N VAL A 355 7.37 7.19 10.59
CA VAL A 355 8.38 6.89 9.55
C VAL A 355 9.80 7.25 10.01
N GLY A 356 9.96 8.17 10.97
CA GLY A 356 11.24 8.69 11.43
C GLY A 356 11.78 9.88 10.61
N MET A 357 11.14 10.20 9.49
CA MET A 357 11.51 11.27 8.55
C MET A 357 10.25 12.03 8.09
N LEU A 358 10.43 13.18 7.44
CA LEU A 358 9.39 13.94 6.78
C LEU A 358 9.55 13.84 5.27
N TYR A 359 8.45 13.88 4.51
CA TYR A 359 8.51 14.25 3.09
C TYR A 359 9.24 15.59 2.92
N GLU A 360 10.30 15.56 2.14
CA GLU A 360 11.15 16.71 1.86
C GLU A 360 10.69 17.38 0.57
N CYS A 361 10.77 16.71 -0.60
CA CYS A 361 10.32 17.31 -1.84
C CYS A 361 10.16 16.41 -3.08
N HIS A 362 9.56 17.04 -4.10
CA HIS A 362 9.43 16.66 -5.49
C HIS A 362 9.75 17.89 -6.37
N PRO A 363 10.34 17.75 -7.57
CA PRO A 363 11.08 16.59 -8.08
C PRO A 363 12.47 16.50 -7.45
N ALA A 364 12.78 15.34 -6.87
CA ALA A 364 14.07 15.02 -6.27
C ALA A 364 14.95 14.20 -7.23
N LYS A 365 16.26 14.46 -7.25
CA LYS A 365 17.26 13.68 -7.98
C LYS A 365 18.60 13.64 -7.23
N GLY A 366 19.15 12.43 -7.03
CA GLY A 366 20.43 12.25 -6.35
C GLY A 366 21.01 10.84 -6.46
N ALA A 367 22.00 10.56 -5.62
CA ALA A 367 22.61 9.24 -5.45
C ALA A 367 22.53 8.82 -3.98
N PHE A 368 22.04 7.61 -3.70
CA PHE A 368 21.96 7.10 -2.32
C PHE A 368 23.39 6.98 -1.78
N THR A 369 23.71 7.78 -0.75
CA THR A 369 25.10 7.94 -0.27
C THR A 369 25.23 7.39 1.15
N VAL A 370 25.93 6.27 1.28
CA VAL A 370 26.08 5.52 2.54
C VAL A 370 26.85 6.37 3.57
N ARG A 371 26.22 6.56 4.74
CA ARG A 371 26.79 7.26 5.90
C ARG A 371 27.33 6.27 6.93
N ASP A 372 26.56 5.24 7.25
CA ASP A 372 26.94 4.18 8.19
C ASP A 372 27.14 2.85 7.45
N PRO A 373 28.38 2.50 7.03
CA PRO A 373 28.65 1.25 6.33
C PRO A 373 28.53 0.00 7.21
N ASN A 374 28.46 0.15 8.53
CA ASN A 374 28.33 -0.97 9.47
C ASN A 374 26.87 -1.33 9.74
N PHE A 375 25.91 -0.56 9.20
CA PHE A 375 24.49 -0.84 9.32
C PHE A 375 24.15 -2.22 8.75
N PHE A 376 23.44 -3.03 9.55
CA PHE A 376 23.31 -4.49 9.32
C PHE A 376 22.70 -4.87 7.97
N LEU A 377 21.82 -4.04 7.40
CA LEU A 377 21.22 -4.28 6.08
C LEU A 377 22.21 -4.12 4.92
N PHE A 378 23.34 -3.44 5.12
CA PHE A 378 24.41 -3.31 4.12
C PHE A 378 25.38 -4.52 4.10
N ALA A 379 25.17 -5.52 4.97
CA ALA A 379 26.00 -6.72 5.04
C ALA A 379 26.12 -7.45 3.68
N GLY A 380 27.35 -7.63 3.21
CA GLY A 380 27.64 -8.28 1.92
C GLY A 380 27.34 -7.43 0.68
N THR A 381 27.18 -6.10 0.81
CA THR A 381 27.13 -5.17 -0.34
C THR A 381 28.51 -4.68 -0.79
N GLY A 382 29.51 -4.71 0.10
CA GLY A 382 30.81 -4.07 -0.12
C GLY A 382 30.84 -2.55 0.05
N ALA A 383 29.72 -1.94 0.49
CA ALA A 383 29.62 -0.50 0.72
C ALA A 383 30.59 0.02 1.79
N LYS A 384 30.96 1.29 1.66
CA LYS A 384 31.81 2.05 2.58
C LYS A 384 31.15 3.40 2.88
N ALA A 385 31.61 4.12 3.89
CA ALA A 385 31.22 5.51 4.08
C ALA A 385 31.57 6.32 2.82
N GLY A 386 30.61 7.09 2.29
CA GLY A 386 30.74 7.80 1.01
C GLY A 386 30.52 6.94 -0.24
N SER A 387 30.16 5.64 -0.13
CA SER A 387 29.69 4.88 -1.29
C SER A 387 28.37 5.45 -1.81
N ALA A 388 28.39 5.99 -3.02
CA ALA A 388 27.25 6.60 -3.69
C ALA A 388 26.70 5.67 -4.80
N TYR A 389 25.37 5.53 -4.85
CA TYR A 389 24.66 4.71 -5.82
C TYR A 389 23.72 5.60 -6.65
N PRO A 390 24.13 6.00 -7.89
CA PRO A 390 23.36 6.91 -8.74
C PRO A 390 21.95 6.41 -9.07
N GLY A 391 21.02 7.35 -9.20
CA GLY A 391 19.63 7.11 -9.58
C GLY A 391 18.73 6.56 -8.46
N LEU A 392 19.28 6.13 -7.32
CA LEU A 392 18.48 5.62 -6.21
C LEU A 392 17.73 6.70 -5.41
N VAL A 393 17.97 8.00 -5.65
CA VAL A 393 17.25 9.10 -4.98
C VAL A 393 16.41 9.89 -6.00
N GLY A 394 15.10 9.90 -5.79
CA GLY A 394 14.07 10.52 -6.62
C GLY A 394 12.85 9.61 -6.72
N ASN A 395 11.89 9.82 -7.63
CA ASN A 395 11.38 11.11 -8.10
C ASN A 395 10.97 12.05 -6.95
N GLU A 396 10.81 11.51 -5.74
CA GLU A 396 10.50 12.24 -4.51
C GLU A 396 11.42 11.73 -3.39
N ALA A 397 11.66 12.57 -2.40
CA ALA A 397 12.58 12.28 -1.30
C ALA A 397 12.01 12.69 0.06
N ASP A 398 12.40 11.94 1.09
CA ASP A 398 12.16 12.23 2.49
C ASP A 398 13.50 12.52 3.21
N ARG A 399 13.43 13.31 4.29
CA ARG A 399 14.60 13.77 5.05
C ARG A 399 14.34 13.70 6.56
N ALA A 400 15.38 13.36 7.31
CA ALA A 400 15.33 13.30 8.76
C ALA A 400 15.51 14.70 9.36
N TYR A 401 14.86 14.96 10.50
CA TYR A 401 14.89 16.28 11.15
C TYR A 401 14.92 16.14 12.69
N PRO A 402 15.80 16.87 13.40
CA PRO A 402 15.92 16.81 14.87
C PRO A 402 14.83 17.66 15.56
N ILE A 403 13.58 17.28 15.34
CA ILE A 403 12.37 18.04 15.72
C ILE A 403 11.39 17.17 16.51
N ALA A 404 10.36 17.80 17.09
CA ALA A 404 9.33 17.09 17.85
C ALA A 404 8.68 15.96 17.02
N GLY A 405 8.49 14.80 17.66
CA GLY A 405 7.98 13.58 17.03
C GLY A 405 9.06 12.64 16.48
N THR A 406 10.26 13.14 16.15
CA THR A 406 11.34 12.28 15.64
C THR A 406 11.88 11.35 16.73
N PRO A 407 12.11 10.05 16.46
CA PRO A 407 12.70 9.11 17.41
C PRO A 407 14.08 9.57 17.91
N ALA A 408 14.32 9.48 19.23
CA ALA A 408 15.56 9.93 19.85
C ALA A 408 16.77 9.06 19.50
N ASP A 409 16.53 7.80 19.11
CA ASP A 409 17.50 6.80 18.70
C ASP A 409 17.66 6.70 17.17
N LEU A 410 17.13 7.67 16.40
CA LEU A 410 17.16 7.63 14.94
C LEU A 410 18.59 7.61 14.38
N GLN A 411 18.90 6.51 13.71
CA GLN A 411 20.15 6.24 13.01
C GLN A 411 19.98 6.58 11.53
N VAL A 412 20.61 7.66 11.07
CA VAL A 412 20.75 8.00 9.65
C VAL A 412 21.83 7.10 9.06
N VAL A 413 21.45 6.16 8.20
CA VAL A 413 22.33 5.14 7.62
C VAL A 413 22.85 5.54 6.23
N ALA A 414 22.09 6.38 5.53
CA ALA A 414 22.52 7.08 4.32
C ALA A 414 22.07 8.54 4.40
N HIS A 415 22.92 9.46 3.93
CA HIS A 415 22.68 10.89 3.92
C HIS A 415 23.12 11.44 2.57
N SER A 416 22.16 11.73 1.71
CA SER A 416 22.36 11.76 0.26
C SER A 416 22.16 13.18 -0.30
N PRO A 417 23.21 13.86 -0.79
CA PRO A 417 23.06 15.15 -1.46
C PRO A 417 22.07 15.04 -2.63
N THR A 418 21.04 15.90 -2.61
CA THR A 418 19.86 15.79 -3.46
C THR A 418 19.53 17.15 -4.09
N THR A 419 19.37 17.17 -5.41
CA THR A 419 18.80 18.32 -6.13
C THR A 419 17.29 18.21 -6.11
N CYS A 420 16.63 19.32 -5.84
CA CYS A 420 15.19 19.43 -5.58
C CYS A 420 14.62 20.58 -6.43
N ASP A 421 14.13 20.27 -7.64
CA ASP A 421 14.05 21.22 -8.76
C ASP A 421 15.38 21.99 -8.95
N LYS A 422 15.48 23.21 -8.40
CA LYS A 422 16.64 24.12 -8.46
C LYS A 422 17.29 24.35 -7.09
N ARG A 423 16.80 23.70 -6.03
CA ARG A 423 17.31 23.78 -4.65
C ARG A 423 18.25 22.62 -4.36
N HIS A 424 19.15 22.82 -3.39
CA HIS A 424 19.94 21.74 -2.81
C HIS A 424 19.36 21.36 -1.44
N THR A 425 19.19 20.06 -1.22
CA THR A 425 18.79 19.46 0.06
C THR A 425 19.40 18.05 0.17
N PHE A 426 18.88 17.22 1.07
CA PHE A 426 19.30 15.84 1.26
C PHE A 426 18.10 14.88 1.28
N SER A 427 18.36 13.62 0.92
CA SER A 427 17.50 12.47 1.15
C SER A 427 18.18 11.58 2.18
N ASP A 428 17.45 11.15 3.21
CA ASP A 428 17.99 10.30 4.27
C ASP A 428 17.35 8.91 4.22
N ALA A 429 18.16 7.88 4.42
CA ALA A 429 17.66 6.56 4.82
C ALA A 429 17.92 6.37 6.31
N THR A 430 16.92 5.90 7.05
CA THR A 430 16.96 5.87 8.52
C THR A 430 16.49 4.56 9.13
N TYR A 431 16.87 4.35 10.38
CA TYR A 431 16.45 3.23 11.22
C TYR A 431 16.23 3.68 12.66
N TYR A 432 15.18 3.17 13.33
CA TYR A 432 14.98 3.34 14.78
C TYR A 432 14.36 2.09 15.42
N THR A 433 14.48 1.99 16.75
CA THR A 433 13.96 0.90 17.59
C THR A 433 12.84 1.41 18.50
N ALA A 434 11.61 1.00 18.22
CA ALA A 434 10.48 1.27 19.12
C ALA A 434 10.64 0.52 20.45
N LYS A 435 9.99 1.01 21.52
CA LYS A 435 10.05 0.43 22.89
C LYS A 435 9.65 -1.04 22.99
N SER A 436 8.94 -1.57 21.99
CA SER A 436 8.57 -2.98 21.83
C SER A 436 9.72 -3.88 21.36
N GLY A 437 10.82 -3.29 20.90
CA GLY A 437 11.90 -3.92 20.14
C GLY A 437 11.63 -4.01 18.63
N ALA A 438 10.50 -3.48 18.13
CA ALA A 438 10.27 -3.38 16.68
C ALA A 438 11.30 -2.43 16.05
N GLY A 439 11.96 -2.88 14.98
CA GLY A 439 12.75 -2.01 14.13
C GLY A 439 11.86 -1.36 13.08
N VAL A 440 12.10 -0.08 12.80
CA VAL A 440 11.48 0.66 11.70
C VAL A 440 12.57 1.18 10.78
N PHE A 441 12.52 0.78 9.51
CA PHE A 441 13.47 1.20 8.47
C PHE A 441 12.75 1.99 7.38
N ALA A 442 13.37 3.06 6.89
CA ALA A 442 12.87 3.87 5.80
C ALA A 442 13.99 4.20 4.80
N THR A 443 13.71 4.07 3.49
CA THR A 443 14.68 4.39 2.42
C THR A 443 14.70 5.87 2.06
N GLY A 444 13.55 6.55 2.19
CA GLY A 444 13.39 7.98 1.96
C GLY A 444 13.44 8.42 0.50
N THR A 445 13.05 7.53 -0.43
CA THR A 445 13.11 7.73 -1.89
C THR A 445 12.23 6.72 -2.63
N ILE A 446 11.49 7.16 -3.66
CA ILE A 446 10.60 6.31 -4.48
C ILE A 446 11.39 5.39 -5.41
N GLU A 447 12.47 5.88 -6.01
CA GLU A 447 13.27 5.12 -6.99
C GLU A 447 13.93 3.87 -6.38
N TRP A 448 13.97 3.74 -5.04
CA TRP A 448 14.47 2.52 -4.41
C TRP A 448 13.73 1.27 -4.88
N VAL A 449 12.39 1.28 -4.94
CA VAL A 449 11.61 0.13 -5.40
C VAL A 449 11.72 -0.06 -6.91
N ARG A 450 11.67 1.03 -7.68
CA ARG A 450 11.77 0.97 -9.16
C ARG A 450 13.12 0.40 -9.62
N ALA A 451 14.21 0.83 -8.98
CA ALA A 451 15.56 0.32 -9.21
C ALA A 451 15.75 -1.18 -8.87
N LEU A 452 14.82 -1.82 -8.13
CA LEU A 452 14.87 -3.27 -7.94
C LEU A 452 14.58 -4.04 -9.24
N GLN A 453 13.90 -3.43 -10.22
CA GLN A 453 13.52 -4.08 -11.48
C GLN A 453 14.72 -4.26 -12.43
N GLY A 454 15.64 -3.31 -12.46
CA GLY A 454 16.80 -3.34 -13.35
C GLY A 454 17.44 -1.95 -13.55
N PRO A 455 18.49 -1.85 -14.38
CA PRO A 455 19.13 -0.58 -14.70
C PRO A 455 18.18 0.30 -15.53
N ASP A 456 18.17 1.59 -15.22
CA ASP A 456 17.32 2.59 -15.89
C ASP A 456 18.15 3.85 -16.25
N PRO A 457 18.43 4.09 -17.54
CA PRO A 457 19.17 5.28 -17.99
C PRO A 457 18.47 6.63 -17.77
N GLU A 458 17.14 6.68 -17.67
CA GLU A 458 16.38 7.94 -17.51
C GLU A 458 16.64 8.54 -16.11
N TYR A 459 16.55 7.68 -15.09
CA TYR A 459 16.85 8.03 -13.70
C TYR A 459 18.35 7.94 -13.36
N GLY A 460 19.14 7.27 -14.20
CA GLY A 460 20.59 7.09 -14.01
C GLY A 460 20.95 5.90 -13.10
N VAL A 461 20.03 4.93 -12.97
CA VAL A 461 20.20 3.72 -12.17
C VAL A 461 21.12 2.75 -12.90
N GLY A 462 22.38 2.66 -12.48
CA GLY A 462 23.35 1.70 -13.02
C GLY A 462 23.26 0.30 -12.37
N PRO A 463 23.85 -0.75 -12.97
CA PRO A 463 23.83 -2.12 -12.42
C PRO A 463 24.35 -2.23 -10.97
N ALA A 464 25.29 -1.38 -10.55
CA ALA A 464 25.77 -1.32 -9.17
C ALA A 464 24.68 -0.82 -8.19
N SER A 465 23.88 0.17 -8.61
CA SER A 465 22.73 0.68 -7.84
C SER A 465 21.67 -0.40 -7.67
N VAL A 466 21.33 -1.13 -8.74
CA VAL A 466 20.42 -2.28 -8.72
C VAL A 466 20.91 -3.37 -7.76
N ALA A 467 22.18 -3.78 -7.90
CA ALA A 467 22.76 -4.82 -7.07
C ALA A 467 22.78 -4.45 -5.58
N PHE A 468 23.06 -3.19 -5.26
CA PHE A 468 22.98 -2.66 -3.90
C PHE A 468 21.55 -2.69 -3.37
N ALA A 469 20.59 -2.05 -4.06
CA ALA A 469 19.20 -1.97 -3.62
C ALA A 469 18.55 -3.37 -3.46
N GLN A 470 18.82 -4.28 -4.39
CA GLN A 470 18.37 -5.68 -4.28
C GLN A 470 19.00 -6.41 -3.08
N LYS A 471 20.32 -6.27 -2.86
CA LYS A 471 21.00 -6.95 -1.75
C LYS A 471 20.53 -6.44 -0.38
N VAL A 472 20.39 -5.13 -0.23
CA VAL A 472 19.89 -4.49 1.00
C VAL A 472 18.43 -4.90 1.26
N THR A 473 17.59 -4.93 0.23
CA THR A 473 16.18 -5.33 0.38
C THR A 473 16.04 -6.84 0.70
N LEU A 474 16.88 -7.72 0.14
CA LEU A 474 16.90 -9.15 0.51
C LEU A 474 17.36 -9.37 1.97
N ASN A 475 18.39 -8.64 2.42
CA ASN A 475 18.80 -8.63 3.82
C ASN A 475 17.65 -8.17 4.73
N LEU A 476 16.91 -7.14 4.31
CA LEU A 476 15.75 -6.62 5.04
C LEU A 476 14.65 -7.66 5.20
N PHE A 477 14.18 -8.30 4.12
CA PHE A 477 13.13 -9.34 4.23
C PHE A 477 13.53 -10.47 5.20
N THR A 478 14.81 -10.85 5.21
CA THR A 478 15.34 -11.86 6.13
C THR A 478 15.27 -11.40 7.59
N ALA A 479 15.70 -10.17 7.88
CA ALA A 479 15.64 -9.59 9.23
C ALA A 479 14.21 -9.32 9.71
N LEU A 480 13.35 -8.79 8.83
CA LEU A 480 11.93 -8.55 9.09
C LEU A 480 11.21 -9.84 9.52
N ALA A 481 11.47 -10.96 8.84
CA ALA A 481 10.83 -12.25 9.11
C ALA A 481 11.28 -12.91 10.43
N ALA A 482 12.52 -12.67 10.86
CA ALA A 482 13.08 -13.25 12.08
C ALA A 482 12.34 -12.82 13.35
N GLY A 483 11.87 -11.57 13.39
CA GLY A 483 11.22 -10.99 14.56
C GLY A 483 11.62 -9.52 14.77
N PRO A 484 11.33 -8.93 15.94
CA PRO A 484 11.52 -7.49 16.18
C PRO A 484 13.01 -7.11 16.04
N MET A 485 13.36 -6.41 14.94
CA MET A 485 14.76 -6.21 14.51
C MET A 485 15.58 -5.44 15.54
N GLY A 486 14.96 -4.50 16.26
CA GLY A 486 15.60 -3.72 17.33
C GLY A 486 16.08 -4.56 18.53
N ARG A 487 15.73 -5.85 18.61
CA ARG A 487 16.23 -6.77 19.64
C ARG A 487 17.56 -7.43 19.28
N THR A 488 17.86 -7.60 17.99
CA THR A 488 19.14 -8.17 17.50
C THR A 488 20.04 -7.11 16.88
N HIS A 489 19.44 -6.03 16.38
CA HIS A 489 20.08 -4.87 15.77
C HIS A 489 19.44 -3.60 16.36
N PRO A 490 19.73 -3.25 17.63
CA PRO A 490 19.25 -1.99 18.22
C PRO A 490 19.81 -0.80 17.42
N ALA A 491 19.01 0.24 17.25
CA ALA A 491 19.41 1.44 16.53
C ALA A 491 20.45 2.25 17.30
N ILE A 492 21.40 2.86 16.56
CA ILE A 492 22.46 3.71 17.10
C ILE A 492 22.18 5.16 16.68
N GLY A 493 21.45 5.88 17.52
CA GLY A 493 21.03 7.26 17.26
C GLY A 493 22.19 8.19 16.92
N ASN A 494 22.20 8.71 15.69
CA ASN A 494 23.31 9.52 15.16
C ASN A 494 22.86 10.85 14.52
N LEU A 495 21.55 11.13 14.54
CA LEU A 495 20.91 12.28 13.90
C LEU A 495 21.54 13.64 14.29
N ALA A 496 21.90 13.81 15.57
CA ALA A 496 22.53 15.04 16.08
C ALA A 496 23.94 15.32 15.50
N ALA A 497 24.59 14.33 14.87
CA ALA A 497 25.86 14.47 14.17
C ALA A 497 25.67 14.75 12.65
N VAL A 498 24.46 15.07 12.21
CA VAL A 498 24.14 15.52 10.84
C VAL A 498 23.81 17.01 10.91
N HIS A 499 24.83 17.86 10.79
CA HIS A 499 24.72 19.28 11.16
C HIS A 499 23.82 20.12 10.24
N ASP A 500 23.58 19.68 9.00
CA ASP A 500 22.82 20.43 7.99
C ASP A 500 21.28 20.31 8.12
N LEU A 501 20.77 19.55 9.10
CA LEU A 501 19.34 19.23 9.26
C LEU A 501 18.51 20.30 10.01
N ALA A 502 19.02 21.51 10.22
CA ALA A 502 18.42 22.45 11.16
C ALA A 502 17.08 23.10 10.72
N THR A 503 16.63 22.93 9.48
CA THR A 503 15.45 23.64 8.94
C THR A 503 14.74 22.89 7.81
N THR A 504 13.40 22.80 7.88
CA THR A 504 12.55 22.20 6.83
C THR A 504 12.30 23.13 5.64
N ALA A 505 12.94 24.31 5.59
CA ALA A 505 12.72 25.30 4.53
C ALA A 505 13.43 24.97 3.20
N THR A 506 14.30 23.95 3.18
CA THR A 506 14.97 23.47 1.97
C THR A 506 14.01 22.77 1.00
N GLY A 507 13.08 21.98 1.54
CA GLY A 507 12.14 21.16 0.77
C GLY A 507 10.90 21.90 0.26
N THR A 508 9.97 21.13 -0.30
CA THR A 508 8.63 21.59 -0.72
C THR A 508 7.50 21.05 0.16
N GLY A 509 7.75 20.02 0.99
CA GLY A 509 6.74 19.44 1.92
C GLY A 509 6.22 20.37 3.03
N GLY A 510 6.82 21.55 3.19
CA GLY A 510 6.31 22.61 4.06
C GLY A 510 6.50 22.39 5.58
N PRO A 511 6.24 23.44 6.39
CA PRO A 511 6.42 23.43 7.84
C PRO A 511 5.30 22.66 8.58
N ILE A 512 5.63 22.20 9.80
CA ILE A 512 4.67 21.58 10.72
C ILE A 512 3.79 22.65 11.37
N GLY A 513 2.51 22.33 11.63
CA GLY A 513 1.65 23.13 12.51
C GLY A 513 1.21 24.48 11.91
N GLN A 514 1.31 24.63 10.59
CA GLN A 514 0.63 25.70 9.86
C GLN A 514 -0.71 25.19 9.31
N SER A 515 -1.66 26.10 9.14
CA SER A 515 -2.86 25.87 8.35
C SER A 515 -2.50 25.79 6.86
N PRO A 516 -3.31 25.12 6.01
CA PRO A 516 -3.11 25.16 4.57
C PRO A 516 -3.05 26.61 4.06
N GLY A 517 -2.00 26.93 3.30
CA GLY A 517 -1.99 28.12 2.44
C GLY A 517 -2.71 27.82 1.12
N PRO A 518 -2.99 28.84 0.28
CA PRO A 518 -3.42 28.61 -1.10
C PRO A 518 -2.40 27.70 -1.80
N SER A 519 -2.90 26.61 -2.39
CA SER A 519 -2.08 25.42 -2.66
C SER A 519 -0.91 25.65 -3.61
N SER A 520 0.30 25.37 -3.12
CA SER A 520 1.46 24.98 -3.92
C SER A 520 1.57 23.45 -3.94
N ASP A 521 0.58 22.81 -4.57
CA ASP A 521 0.61 21.39 -4.97
C ASP A 521 1.36 21.26 -6.31
#